data_AF-A0A0V0HZD6-F1
#
_entry.id   AF-A0A0V0HZD6-F1
#
_cell.length_a   1.000
_cell.length_b   1.000
_cell.length_c   1.000
_cell.angle_alpha   90.00
_cell.angle_beta   90.00
_cell.angle_gamma   90.00
#
_symmetry.space_group_name_H-M   'P 1'
#
loop_
_entity.id
_entity.type
_entity.pdbx_description
1 polymer ?
#
loop_
_entity_poly.entity_id
_entity_poly.type
_entity_poly.pdbx_seq_one_letter_code
_entity_poly.pdbx_strand_id
1 'polypeptide(L)'
;MEDLRSKGMKNAENAILTGISAGGLATILNCDKFKCFLPENARFKCVADAGFFINGKTIYGTSDIKEMYRKIVNLHGSANLPSACISAMEPSLGPSLKILNKTIAEAIADWYFERTRFQYIDPYPCAKYCKSLNAE
;
A
#
# COMPACT_ATOMS: atom_id res chain seq x y z
N MET A 1 -11.03 -12.69 -6.48
CA MET A 1 -9.69 -13.30 -6.65
C MET A 1 -9.78 -14.79 -6.92
N GLU A 2 -10.50 -15.57 -6.12
CA GLU A 2 -10.65 -17.02 -6.37
C GLU A 2 -11.27 -17.36 -7.72
N ASP A 3 -12.26 -16.59 -8.20
CA ASP A 3 -12.81 -16.78 -9.55
C ASP A 3 -11.76 -16.61 -10.66
N LEU A 4 -10.89 -15.59 -10.56
CA LEU A 4 -9.79 -15.43 -11.51
C LEU A 4 -8.75 -16.55 -11.37
N ARG A 5 -8.54 -17.03 -10.14
CA ARG A 5 -7.66 -18.17 -9.83
C ARG A 5 -8.15 -19.45 -10.51
N SER A 6 -9.44 -19.75 -10.44
CA SER A 6 -10.04 -20.91 -11.11
C SER A 6 -9.99 -20.78 -12.64
N LYS A 7 -10.12 -19.55 -13.16
CA LYS A 7 -10.07 -19.22 -14.60
C LYS A 7 -8.66 -19.15 -15.21
N GLY A 8 -7.61 -19.47 -14.46
CA GLY A 8 -6.27 -19.64 -15.00
C GLY A 8 -5.18 -18.80 -14.34
N MET A 9 -5.53 -17.87 -13.44
CA MET A 9 -4.51 -17.09 -12.70
C MET A 9 -3.63 -17.98 -11.82
N LYS A 10 -4.10 -19.18 -11.42
CA LYS A 10 -3.27 -20.21 -10.75
C LYS A 10 -2.15 -20.78 -11.62
N ASN A 11 -2.11 -20.48 -12.91
CA ASN A 11 -1.06 -20.90 -13.85
C ASN A 11 -0.25 -19.69 -14.36
N ALA A 12 -0.48 -18.49 -13.83
CA ALA A 12 0.17 -17.29 -14.32
C ALA A 12 1.67 -17.29 -13.96
N GLU A 13 2.52 -17.06 -14.95
CA GLU A 13 3.96 -16.84 -14.74
C GLU A 13 4.27 -15.42 -14.27
N ASN A 14 3.45 -14.46 -14.72
CA ASN A 14 3.62 -13.04 -14.47
C ASN A 14 2.28 -12.42 -14.10
N ALA A 15 2.27 -11.52 -13.11
CA ALA A 15 1.08 -10.79 -12.72
C ALA A 15 1.41 -9.36 -12.28
N ILE A 16 0.55 -8.41 -12.62
CA ILE A 16 0.65 -7.03 -12.16
C ILE A 16 -0.67 -6.66 -11.47
N LEU A 17 -0.58 -6.20 -10.22
CA LEU A 17 -1.69 -5.52 -9.56
C LEU A 17 -1.51 -4.02 -9.72
N THR A 18 -2.49 -3.34 -10.29
CA THR A 18 -2.43 -1.89 -10.48
C THR A 18 -3.73 -1.22 -10.11
N GLY A 19 -3.66 0.05 -9.74
CA GLY A 19 -4.83 0.86 -9.47
C GLY A 19 -4.48 2.34 -9.36
N ILE A 20 -5.48 3.18 -9.62
CA ILE A 20 -5.38 4.64 -9.57
C ILE A 20 -6.13 5.21 -8.37
N SER A 21 -5.62 6.28 -7.74
CA SER A 21 -6.29 7.01 -6.65
C SER A 21 -6.63 6.08 -5.47
N ALA A 22 -7.89 5.94 -5.08
CA ALA A 22 -8.33 4.97 -4.08
C ALA A 22 -7.92 3.52 -4.44
N GLY A 23 -7.90 3.18 -5.74
CA GLY A 23 -7.40 1.89 -6.23
C GLY A 23 -5.88 1.74 -6.11
N GLY A 24 -5.13 2.85 -6.18
CA GLY A 24 -3.70 2.87 -5.92
C GLY A 24 -3.41 2.61 -4.44
N LEU A 25 -4.17 3.25 -3.54
CA LEU A 25 -4.10 2.96 -2.11
C LEU A 25 -4.46 1.49 -1.83
N ALA A 26 -5.52 0.98 -2.45
CA ALA A 26 -5.89 -0.43 -2.33
C ALA A 26 -4.78 -1.36 -2.83
N THR A 27 -4.08 -0.98 -3.90
CA THR A 27 -2.91 -1.71 -4.43
C THR A 27 -1.78 -1.75 -3.40
N ILE A 28 -1.44 -0.63 -2.77
CA ILE A 28 -0.44 -0.56 -1.68
C ILE A 28 -0.83 -1.50 -0.54
N LEU A 29 -2.08 -1.45 -0.09
CA LEU A 29 -2.56 -2.22 1.06
C LEU A 29 -2.66 -3.73 0.80
N ASN A 30 -2.91 -4.15 -0.44
CA ASN A 30 -3.20 -5.54 -0.79
C ASN A 30 -2.10 -6.23 -1.62
N CYS A 31 -1.01 -5.53 -1.98
CA CYS A 31 0.03 -6.09 -2.85
C CYS A 31 0.59 -7.42 -2.34
N ASP A 32 0.91 -7.52 -1.05
CA ASP A 32 1.44 -8.75 -0.46
C ASP A 32 0.39 -9.87 -0.41
N LYS A 33 -0.86 -9.52 -0.12
CA LYS A 33 -1.99 -10.48 -0.13
C LYS A 33 -2.24 -11.00 -1.54
N PHE A 34 -2.06 -10.16 -2.56
CA PHE A 34 -2.21 -10.54 -3.97
C PHE A 34 -1.24 -11.66 -4.35
N LYS A 35 0.02 -11.60 -3.88
CA LYS A 35 0.98 -12.68 -4.10
C LYS A 35 0.49 -14.02 -3.57
N CYS A 36 -0.24 -14.06 -2.46
CA CYS A 36 -0.73 -15.32 -1.92
C CYS A 36 -1.71 -16.04 -2.88
N PHE A 37 -2.36 -15.33 -3.82
CA PHE A 37 -3.24 -15.96 -4.82
C PHE A 37 -2.51 -16.48 -6.06
N LEU A 38 -1.22 -16.19 -6.20
CA LEU A 38 -0.40 -16.57 -7.35
C LEU A 38 0.44 -17.81 -7.06
N PRO A 39 0.93 -18.51 -8.10
CA PRO A 39 1.95 -19.55 -7.93
C PRO A 39 3.18 -19.06 -7.18
N GLU A 40 3.85 -19.96 -6.47
CA GLU A 40 5.04 -19.64 -5.68
C GLU A 40 6.14 -19.00 -6.55
N ASN A 41 6.38 -19.57 -7.73
CA ASN A 41 7.36 -19.12 -8.72
C ASN A 41 6.89 -17.96 -9.62
N ALA A 42 5.62 -17.55 -9.53
CA ALA A 42 5.11 -16.45 -10.35
C ALA A 42 5.80 -15.13 -9.99
N ARG A 43 6.27 -14.42 -11.00
CA ARG A 43 6.79 -13.05 -10.85
C ARG A 43 5.60 -12.11 -10.73
N PHE A 44 5.62 -11.26 -9.70
CA PHE A 44 4.57 -10.28 -9.52
C PHE A 44 5.16 -8.90 -9.23
N LYS A 45 4.43 -7.88 -9.66
CA LYS A 45 4.70 -6.47 -9.35
C LYS A 45 3.40 -5.77 -9.02
N CYS A 46 3.49 -4.69 -8.25
CA CYS A 46 2.36 -3.83 -7.97
C CYS A 46 2.70 -2.40 -8.38
N VAL A 47 1.74 -1.70 -8.98
CA VAL A 47 1.89 -0.32 -9.43
C VAL A 47 0.73 0.49 -8.87
N ALA A 48 1.02 1.34 -7.91
CA ALA A 48 0.03 2.23 -7.32
C ALA A 48 0.16 3.62 -7.96
N ASP A 49 -0.80 3.97 -8.81
CA ASP A 49 -0.88 5.26 -9.44
C ASP A 49 -1.72 6.22 -8.59
N ALA A 50 -1.22 7.43 -8.32
CA ALA A 50 -1.87 8.46 -7.48
C ALA A 50 -2.45 7.92 -6.15
N GLY A 51 -1.91 6.82 -5.63
CA GLY A 51 -2.47 6.09 -4.50
C GLY A 51 -1.92 6.51 -3.13
N PHE A 52 -0.96 7.43 -3.14
CA PHE A 52 -0.29 7.90 -1.93
C PHE A 52 -0.85 9.26 -1.50
N PHE A 53 -1.43 9.29 -0.30
CA PHE A 53 -2.03 10.49 0.28
C PHE A 53 -1.17 11.00 1.44
N ILE A 54 -0.61 12.19 1.30
CA ILE A 54 0.29 12.79 2.28
C ILE A 54 -0.51 13.17 3.53
N ASN A 55 -0.17 12.59 4.68
CA ASN A 55 -0.67 13.04 5.97
C ASN A 55 0.09 14.30 6.41
N GLY A 56 -0.37 15.46 5.94
CA GLY A 56 0.18 16.76 6.25
C GLY A 56 -0.92 17.81 6.43
N LYS A 57 -0.54 18.99 6.93
CA LYS A 57 -1.45 20.14 6.99
C LYS A 57 -1.65 20.74 5.60
N THR A 58 -2.86 21.20 5.31
CA THR A 58 -3.13 22.01 4.11
C THR A 58 -2.51 23.40 4.23
N ILE A 59 -2.58 24.19 3.15
CA ILE A 59 -2.16 25.62 3.17
C ILE A 59 -2.95 26.47 4.18
N TYR A 60 -4.13 25.99 4.60
CA TYR A 60 -4.97 26.63 5.62
C TYR A 60 -4.68 26.10 7.03
N GLY A 61 -3.71 25.19 7.20
CA GLY A 61 -3.33 24.60 8.49
C GLY A 61 -4.25 23.46 8.96
N THR A 62 -5.22 23.04 8.15
CA THR A 62 -6.17 21.96 8.48
C THR A 62 -5.57 20.58 8.23
N SER A 63 -6.07 19.55 8.92
CA SER A 63 -5.56 18.16 8.83
C SER A 63 -6.55 17.23 8.11
N ASP A 64 -6.99 17.65 6.93
CA ASP A 64 -8.14 17.05 6.23
C ASP A 64 -7.93 15.58 5.87
N ILE A 65 -6.71 15.21 5.47
CA ILE A 65 -6.36 13.80 5.16
C ILE A 65 -6.44 12.93 6.41
N LYS A 66 -5.87 13.37 7.54
CA LYS A 66 -5.97 12.62 8.80
C LYS A 66 -7.43 12.40 9.21
N GLU A 67 -8.24 13.45 9.09
CA GLU A 67 -9.66 13.39 9.43
C GLU A 67 -10.45 12.45 8.49
N MET A 68 -10.10 12.45 7.20
CA MET A 68 -10.65 11.52 6.23
C MET A 68 -10.33 10.06 6.57
N TYR A 69 -9.06 9.73 6.84
CA TYR A 69 -8.66 8.38 7.24
C TYR A 69 -9.33 7.95 8.55
N ARG A 70 -9.42 8.84 9.55
CA ARG A 70 -10.16 8.59 10.79
C ARG A 70 -11.61 8.18 10.52
N LYS A 71 -12.33 8.89 9.63
CA LYS A 71 -13.70 8.55 9.26
C LYS A 71 -13.78 7.20 8.54
N ILE A 72 -12.85 6.91 7.64
CA ILE A 72 -12.78 5.62 6.91
C ILE A 72 -12.56 4.46 7.89
N VAL A 73 -11.59 4.59 8.81
CA VAL A 73 -11.30 3.57 9.83
C VAL A 73 -12.50 3.36 10.76
N ASN A 74 -13.18 4.44 11.16
CA ASN A 74 -14.38 4.33 11.98
C ASN A 74 -15.55 3.64 11.25
N LEU A 75 -15.69 3.89 9.94
CA LEU A 75 -16.77 3.32 9.14
C LEU A 75 -16.53 1.83 8.82
N HIS A 76 -15.31 1.47 8.42
CA HIS A 76 -15.00 0.13 7.92
C HIS A 76 -14.29 -0.77 8.94
N GLY A 77 -13.89 -0.21 10.09
CA GLY A 77 -13.02 -0.87 11.05
C GLY A 77 -11.57 -0.97 10.55
N SER A 78 -10.65 -1.26 11.47
CA SER A 78 -9.24 -1.51 11.13
C SER A 78 -8.98 -2.94 10.65
N ALA A 79 -9.98 -3.84 10.71
CA ALA A 79 -9.82 -5.27 10.40
C ALA A 79 -9.30 -5.57 8.98
N ASN A 80 -9.43 -4.62 8.04
CA ASN A 80 -8.95 -4.75 6.67
C ASN A 80 -7.51 -4.25 6.46
N LEU A 81 -6.84 -3.76 7.52
CA LEU A 81 -5.44 -3.36 7.48
C LEU A 81 -4.53 -4.52 7.90
N PRO A 82 -3.27 -4.55 7.43
CA PRO A 82 -2.28 -5.51 7.92
C PRO A 82 -2.18 -5.45 9.43
N SER A 83 -2.25 -6.59 10.11
CA SER A 83 -1.99 -6.65 11.56
C SER A 83 -0.62 -6.04 11.90
N ALA A 84 0.39 -6.34 11.07
CA ALA A 84 1.71 -5.72 11.17
C ALA A 84 1.68 -4.18 11.04
N CYS A 85 0.80 -3.62 10.18
CA CYS A 85 0.60 -2.18 10.06
C CYS A 85 -0.11 -1.58 11.27
N ILE A 86 -1.16 -2.23 11.79
CA ILE A 86 -1.89 -1.75 12.97
C ILE A 86 -0.97 -1.72 14.20
N SER A 87 -0.06 -2.69 14.32
CA SER A 87 0.93 -2.71 15.41
C SER A 87 2.05 -1.68 15.24
N ALA A 88 2.40 -1.31 14.00
CA ALA A 88 3.48 -0.39 13.71
C ALA A 88 3.04 1.09 13.65
N MET A 89 1.77 1.37 13.35
CA MET A 89 1.28 2.72 13.07
C MET A 89 -0.18 2.91 13.51
N GLU A 90 -0.52 4.13 13.91
CA GLU A 90 -1.92 4.50 14.18
C GLU A 90 -2.74 4.48 12.87
N PRO A 91 -3.82 3.68 12.77
CA PRO A 91 -4.60 3.56 11.53
C PRO A 91 -5.15 4.88 10.98
N SER A 92 -5.43 5.84 11.87
CA SER A 92 -5.97 7.16 11.52
C SER A 92 -4.96 8.06 10.78
N LEU A 93 -3.66 7.74 10.86
CA LEU A 93 -2.59 8.52 10.23
C LEU A 93 -2.34 8.11 8.78
N GLY A 94 -3.00 7.06 8.30
CA GLY A 94 -2.73 6.44 7.00
C GLY A 94 -1.30 5.89 6.91
N PRO A 95 -0.88 5.39 5.74
CA PRO A 95 0.51 4.99 5.53
C PRO A 95 1.40 6.25 5.47
N SER A 96 1.81 6.76 6.63
CA SER A 96 2.87 7.78 6.72
C SER A 96 4.22 7.11 6.50
N LEU A 97 4.45 6.66 5.27
CA LEU A 97 5.68 5.98 4.87
C LEU A 97 6.80 7.02 4.82
N LYS A 98 7.85 6.78 5.60
CA LYS A 98 9.11 7.50 5.46
C LYS A 98 10.00 6.71 4.52
N ILE A 99 10.49 7.34 3.47
CA ILE A 99 11.47 6.74 2.56
C ILE A 99 12.86 7.17 3.03
N LEU A 100 13.70 6.22 3.45
CA LEU A 100 15.05 6.50 3.97
C LEU A 100 15.07 7.61 5.05
N ASN A 101 14.12 7.54 5.99
CA ASN A 101 13.90 8.53 7.05
C ASN A 101 13.48 9.94 6.59
N LYS A 102 13.26 10.15 5.29
CA LYS A 102 12.60 11.34 4.75
C LYS A 102 11.09 11.11 4.69
N THR A 103 10.31 12.15 4.96
CA THR A 103 8.90 12.17 4.58
C THR A 103 8.78 12.07 3.06
N ILE A 104 7.67 11.52 2.57
CA ILE A 104 7.42 11.51 1.13
C ILE A 104 7.31 12.92 0.55
N ALA A 105 6.85 13.90 1.34
CA ALA A 105 6.87 15.31 0.94
C ALA A 105 8.32 15.80 0.68
N GLU A 106 9.27 15.47 1.56
CA GLU A 106 10.69 15.79 1.35
C GLU A 106 11.26 15.04 0.14
N ALA A 107 10.93 13.75 -0.03
CA ALA A 107 11.41 12.97 -1.18
C ALA A 107 10.87 13.52 -2.52
N ILE A 108 9.60 13.93 -2.56
CA ILE A 108 9.00 14.58 -3.74
C ILE A 108 9.64 15.94 -4.00
N ALA A 109 9.88 16.74 -2.96
CA ALA A 109 10.55 18.03 -3.10
C ALA A 109 11.98 17.85 -3.63
N ASP A 110 12.73 16.88 -3.12
CA ASP A 110 14.08 16.58 -3.60
C ASP A 110 14.07 16.11 -5.06
N TRP A 111 13.08 15.32 -5.47
CA TRP A 111 12.89 14.96 -6.89
C TRP A 111 12.55 16.18 -7.76
N TYR A 112 11.58 16.98 -7.34
CA TYR A 112 11.10 18.16 -8.08
C TYR A 112 12.19 19.23 -8.26
N PHE A 113 13.03 19.43 -7.24
CA PHE A 113 14.15 20.36 -7.25
C PHE A 113 15.48 19.71 -7.64
N GLU A 114 15.46 18.48 -8.17
CA GLU A 114 16.64 17.73 -8.64
C GLU A 114 17.79 17.62 -7.61
N ARG A 115 17.45 17.54 -6.31
CA ARG A 115 18.43 17.48 -5.21
C ARG A 115 19.03 16.09 -5.03
N THR A 116 18.33 15.03 -5.42
CA THR A 116 18.78 13.63 -5.29
C THR A 116 18.24 12.73 -6.42
N ARG A 117 18.77 11.49 -6.53
CA ARG A 117 18.30 10.48 -7.50
C ARG A 117 16.85 10.06 -7.24
N PHE A 118 16.16 9.64 -8.31
CA PHE A 118 14.71 9.44 -8.37
C PHE A 118 14.18 8.10 -7.84
N GLN A 119 15.04 7.14 -7.48
CA GLN A 119 14.63 5.78 -7.12
C GLN A 119 15.09 5.40 -5.71
N TYR A 120 14.11 5.09 -4.86
CA TYR A 120 14.32 4.60 -3.51
C TYR A 120 13.52 3.31 -3.28
N ILE A 121 14.09 2.41 -2.49
CA ILE A 121 13.42 1.18 -2.06
C ILE A 121 13.15 1.35 -0.57
N ASP A 122 11.87 1.45 -0.20
CA ASP A 122 11.46 1.45 1.20
C ASP A 122 11.16 0.02 1.66
N PRO A 123 11.83 -0.50 2.71
CA PRO A 123 11.42 -1.75 3.33
C PRO A 123 10.04 -1.58 3.98
N TYR A 124 8.99 -1.86 3.22
CA TYR A 124 7.61 -1.75 3.68
C TYR A 124 7.38 -2.59 4.95
N PRO A 125 7.10 -1.97 6.11
CA PRO A 125 7.17 -2.64 7.41
C PRO A 125 6.01 -3.62 7.66
N CYS A 126 4.99 -3.62 6.81
CA CYS A 126 3.77 -4.39 7.01
C CYS A 126 3.74 -5.73 6.25
N ALA A 127 4.87 -6.15 5.67
CA ALA A 127 4.92 -7.22 4.69
C ALA A 127 5.06 -8.63 5.28
N LYS A 128 3.98 -9.22 5.83
CA LYS A 128 3.82 -10.70 5.91
C LYS A 128 2.33 -11.08 5.98
N TYR A 129 1.84 -11.76 4.95
CA TYR A 129 0.41 -12.12 4.87
C TYR A 129 0.06 -13.53 4.45
N CYS A 130 0.98 -14.30 3.86
CA CYS A 130 0.60 -15.63 3.43
C CYS A 130 0.52 -16.57 4.64
N LYS A 131 -0.70 -16.71 5.17
CA LYS A 131 -1.12 -17.98 5.78
C LYS A 131 -1.34 -18.97 4.64
N SER A 132 -0.94 -20.23 4.83
CA SER A 132 -1.14 -21.26 3.82
C SER A 132 -2.60 -21.28 3.37
N LEU A 133 -2.86 -21.13 2.07
CA LEU A 133 -4.19 -21.34 1.47
C LEU A 133 -4.60 -22.83 1.46
N ASN A 134 -3.89 -23.67 2.20
CA ASN A 134 -4.17 -25.08 2.42
C ASN A 134 -4.48 -25.27 3.90
N ALA A 135 -5.73 -25.04 4.27
CA ALA A 135 -6.37 -25.71 5.39
C ALA A 135 -7.80 -25.96 4.90
N GLU A 136 -8.02 -27.19 4.46
CA GLU A 136 -9.37 -27.78 4.39
C GLU A 136 -10.06 -27.66 5.75
#